data_AF-A0A955N0G7-F1
#
_entry.id   AF-A0A955N0G7-F1
#
_cell.length_a   1.000
_cell.length_b   1.000
_cell.length_c   1.000
_cell.angle_alpha   90.00
_cell.angle_beta   90.00
_cell.angle_gamma   90.00
#
_symmetry.space_group_name_H-M   'P 1'
#
loop_
_entity.id
_entity.type
_entity.pdbx_description
1 polymer ?
#
loop_
_entity_poly.entity_id
_entity_poly.type
_entity_poly.pdbx_seq_one_letter_code
_entity_poly.pdbx_strand_id
1 'polypeptide(L)'
;MNEVEGEESSVRIWSRFDPTLWAHRVTIEGPNDPWENEAYQIVTTNRAVEAVDTHLLVERIAGRNQGFASITGTSAYLANSATGEPKGTPIQVSKNWHDSTDWIHAVTRLHVPPGIVRDTSLHFVFAQWEGIPAVSHAQLCLIAYLVNQQWDQVALGSFGENITYDPNFCLGRSFIDDIRPMLVTSMNPASKRWGWTVNVGGCDFLVTETKKEGEAEGQSKERNLPQASRTHYRRIGPVLSEVEYESDYLDGKVHQEATAFSWRSNDYFRAVFHLRLNVVEEVELSRLAFFQLGADRYNDNVNGSMAIGNREGLVDHWSPPLGGWSYSRARQPLTGDQQWIAFLDAKTDEPRYEHAAWPNRVMVLRDWKGTLKGASVGPYYSVYGTDNGPPAALAEISPPHDLKKLLPGDSIEAWIELAVVPQKEEDYYGENEGLKSALSKASAPGDLCLYVANSRPEKVEAIQGEFVREYLPVIECKGNQAEVQLTGGSGYYPIVFTGLDRCRSMILEQRVGEDWIPLESPEEKKFLRQTNLNPETGKWEFAYSLELSPDQALHLRLRPT
;
A
#
# COMPACT_ATOMS: atom_id res chain seq x y z
N MET A 1 40.66 -11.58 -23.26
CA MET A 1 39.25 -11.51 -22.85
C MET A 1 39.23 -10.47 -21.76
N ASN A 2 38.86 -9.25 -22.13
CA ASN A 2 38.84 -8.14 -21.19
C ASN A 2 37.44 -8.06 -20.60
N GLU A 3 37.38 -8.19 -19.28
CA GLU A 3 36.22 -7.79 -18.47
C GLU A 3 35.94 -6.31 -18.72
N VAL A 4 34.68 -6.00 -18.98
CA VAL A 4 34.15 -4.65 -18.91
C VAL A 4 33.40 -4.59 -17.59
N GLU A 5 34.05 -4.05 -16.56
CA GLU A 5 33.35 -3.50 -15.40
C GLU A 5 32.51 -2.32 -15.91
N GLY A 6 31.18 -2.45 -15.81
CA GLY A 6 30.25 -1.42 -16.24
C GLY A 6 30.18 -0.29 -15.22
N GLU A 7 30.85 0.83 -15.49
CA GLU A 7 30.45 2.11 -14.92
C GLU A 7 29.01 2.41 -15.39
N GLU A 8 28.08 2.64 -14.46
CA GLU A 8 26.75 3.19 -14.75
C GLU A 8 26.89 4.54 -15.47
N SER A 9 26.90 4.50 -16.80
CA SER A 9 26.83 5.71 -17.62
C SER A 9 25.39 6.24 -17.60
N SER A 10 25.04 7.02 -16.57
CA SER A 10 23.75 7.69 -16.52
C SER A 10 23.54 8.54 -17.77
N VAL A 11 22.47 8.30 -18.53
CA VAL A 11 22.20 9.01 -19.79
C VAL A 11 21.81 10.46 -19.48
N ARG A 12 22.52 11.41 -20.10
CA ARG A 12 22.26 12.85 -19.91
C ARG A 12 21.24 13.37 -20.90
N ILE A 13 20.14 13.93 -20.40
CA ILE A 13 19.00 14.39 -21.21
C ILE A 13 18.69 15.85 -20.92
N TRP A 14 18.59 16.65 -21.98
CA TRP A 14 18.19 18.06 -21.89
C TRP A 14 16.68 18.18 -21.98
N SER A 15 16.07 18.75 -20.93
CA SER A 15 14.65 19.07 -20.97
C SER A 15 14.35 20.21 -21.93
N ARG A 16 13.16 20.18 -22.55
CA ARG A 16 12.66 21.25 -23.42
C ARG A 16 11.47 21.93 -22.77
N PHE A 17 11.46 23.25 -22.72
CA PHE A 17 10.31 23.97 -22.16
C PHE A 17 9.14 23.95 -23.16
N ASP A 18 8.00 23.43 -22.72
CA ASP A 18 6.73 23.44 -23.43
C ASP A 18 5.83 24.54 -22.84
N PRO A 19 5.57 25.63 -23.58
CA PRO A 19 4.77 26.74 -23.08
C PRO A 19 3.27 26.39 -22.96
N THR A 20 2.80 25.32 -23.61
CA THR A 20 1.39 24.91 -23.53
C THR A 20 1.08 24.17 -22.24
N LEU A 21 2.03 23.36 -21.77
CA LEU A 21 1.97 22.65 -20.49
C LEU A 21 2.56 23.48 -19.34
N TRP A 22 3.25 24.57 -19.68
CA TRP A 22 4.05 25.36 -18.74
C TRP A 22 5.02 24.46 -17.94
N ALA A 23 5.72 23.60 -18.66
CA ALA A 23 6.56 22.54 -18.10
C ALA A 23 7.81 22.29 -18.93
N HIS A 24 8.91 21.95 -18.28
CA HIS A 24 10.03 21.26 -18.90
C HIS A 24 9.64 19.81 -19.18
N ARG A 25 9.71 19.40 -20.44
CA ARG A 25 9.35 18.07 -20.91
C ARG A 25 10.59 17.27 -21.27
N VAL A 26 10.59 16.00 -20.89
CA VAL A 26 11.54 14.96 -21.30
C VAL A 26 10.74 13.74 -21.72
N THR A 27 11.09 13.15 -22.86
CA THR A 27 10.49 11.90 -23.34
C THR A 27 11.60 10.85 -23.42
N ILE A 28 11.35 9.68 -22.83
CA ILE A 28 12.25 8.54 -22.76
C ILE A 28 11.53 7.36 -23.42
N GLU A 29 12.07 6.92 -24.56
CA GLU A 29 11.47 5.87 -25.38
C GLU A 29 12.35 4.61 -25.36
N GLY A 30 11.72 3.45 -25.49
CA GLY A 30 12.40 2.17 -25.66
C GLY A 30 11.92 1.11 -24.68
N PRO A 31 12.39 -0.14 -24.82
CA PRO A 31 12.10 -1.18 -23.85
C PRO A 31 12.69 -0.82 -22.48
N ASN A 32 12.14 -1.40 -21.42
CA ASN A 32 12.77 -1.44 -20.10
C ASN A 32 12.83 -2.89 -19.60
N ASP A 33 13.88 -3.20 -18.85
CA ASP A 33 13.95 -4.43 -18.06
C ASP A 33 13.36 -4.14 -16.67
N PRO A 34 12.30 -4.83 -16.22
CA PRO A 34 11.75 -4.63 -14.87
C PRO A 34 12.77 -4.90 -13.75
N TRP A 35 13.84 -5.65 -14.01
CA TRP A 35 14.88 -5.96 -13.03
C TRP A 35 15.98 -4.90 -12.96
N GLU A 36 16.05 -3.99 -13.94
CA GLU A 36 17.06 -2.93 -14.00
C GLU A 36 16.42 -1.58 -13.70
N ASN A 37 16.84 -0.94 -12.61
CA ASN A 37 16.43 0.42 -12.30
C ASN A 37 17.08 1.39 -13.28
N GLU A 38 16.34 2.40 -13.72
CA GLU A 38 16.83 3.38 -14.69
C GLU A 38 17.27 4.68 -13.98
N ALA A 39 18.38 5.27 -14.43
CA ALA A 39 18.89 6.54 -13.93
C ALA A 39 19.24 7.51 -15.08
N TYR A 40 18.68 8.72 -15.02
CA TYR A 40 18.83 9.75 -16.06
C TYR A 40 19.30 11.06 -15.45
N GLN A 41 20.39 11.63 -15.96
CA GLN A 41 20.79 13.00 -15.62
C GLN A 41 19.92 13.98 -16.39
N ILE A 42 18.95 14.59 -15.71
CA ILE A 42 18.07 15.57 -16.31
C ILE A 42 18.67 16.96 -16.13
N VAL A 43 18.87 17.62 -17.26
CA VAL A 43 19.38 18.98 -17.31
C VAL A 43 18.24 19.95 -17.56
N THR A 44 18.00 20.82 -16.58
CA THR A 44 17.01 21.91 -16.67
C THR A 44 17.75 23.23 -16.69
N THR A 45 17.46 24.04 -17.72
CA THR A 45 18.07 25.37 -17.86
C THR A 45 17.04 26.47 -17.68
N ASN A 46 17.38 27.44 -16.84
CA ASN A 46 16.68 28.72 -16.77
C ASN A 46 17.58 29.82 -17.31
N ARG A 47 17.22 30.36 -18.49
CA ARG A 47 17.96 31.45 -19.15
C ARG A 47 17.44 32.84 -18.75
N ALA A 48 16.42 32.92 -17.90
CA ALA A 48 15.92 34.18 -17.39
C ALA A 48 16.87 34.77 -16.33
N VAL A 49 16.68 36.06 -16.05
CA VAL A 49 17.40 36.78 -14.99
C VAL A 49 16.80 36.58 -13.61
N GLU A 50 15.63 35.93 -13.53
CA GLU A 50 14.92 35.59 -12.29
C GLU A 50 14.78 34.08 -12.13
N ALA A 51 14.59 33.62 -10.89
CA ALA A 51 14.29 32.22 -10.63
C ALA A 51 12.90 31.86 -11.18
N VAL A 52 12.75 30.63 -11.67
CA VAL A 52 11.49 30.14 -12.23
C VAL A 52 11.06 28.90 -11.47
N ASP A 53 9.80 28.91 -11.02
CA ASP A 53 9.09 27.71 -10.62
C ASP A 53 8.39 27.12 -11.83
N THR A 54 8.73 25.88 -12.15
CA THR A 54 8.22 25.19 -13.34
C THR A 54 8.03 23.71 -13.05
N HIS A 55 7.21 23.04 -13.84
CA HIS A 55 7.09 21.59 -13.75
C HIS A 55 8.19 20.92 -14.56
N LEU A 56 8.65 19.75 -14.10
CA LEU A 56 9.32 18.78 -14.93
C LEU A 56 8.35 17.62 -15.15
N LEU A 57 7.96 17.42 -16.42
CA LEU A 57 7.21 16.27 -16.89
C LEU A 57 8.19 15.33 -17.60
N VAL A 58 8.27 14.10 -17.10
CA VAL A 58 9.01 13.02 -17.74
C VAL A 58 8.04 11.96 -18.20
N GLU A 59 8.02 11.73 -19.50
CA GLU A 59 7.22 10.69 -20.14
C GLU A 59 8.14 9.52 -20.45
N ARG A 60 7.89 8.39 -19.81
CA ARG A 60 8.53 7.11 -20.15
C ARG A 60 7.54 6.31 -20.98
N ILE A 61 7.85 6.15 -22.26
CA ILE A 61 7.02 5.44 -23.23
C ILE A 61 7.71 4.13 -23.56
N ALA A 62 7.03 3.02 -23.31
CA ALA A 62 7.49 1.69 -23.71
C ALA A 62 6.53 1.14 -24.76
N GLY A 63 7.07 0.61 -25.87
CA GLY A 63 6.25 -0.19 -26.78
C GLY A 63 5.76 -1.44 -26.05
N ARG A 64 4.54 -1.92 -26.34
CA ARG A 64 3.99 -3.15 -25.76
C ARG A 64 4.98 -4.30 -25.92
N ASN A 65 5.67 -4.66 -24.85
CA ASN A 65 6.51 -5.85 -24.83
C ASN A 65 5.67 -7.03 -24.36
N GLN A 66 5.58 -8.04 -25.23
CA GLN A 66 4.99 -9.34 -24.90
C GLN A 66 5.86 -10.04 -23.83
N GLY A 67 5.66 -9.76 -22.54
CA GLY A 67 6.26 -10.64 -21.52
C GLY A 67 6.29 -10.18 -20.07
N PHE A 68 6.51 -8.89 -19.76
CA PHE A 68 6.80 -8.48 -18.37
C PHE A 68 6.34 -7.04 -18.07
N ALA A 69 5.67 -6.85 -16.93
CA ALA A 69 4.89 -5.67 -16.62
C ALA A 69 5.65 -4.64 -15.76
N SER A 70 6.80 -4.16 -16.25
CA SER A 70 7.59 -3.11 -15.58
C SER A 70 6.74 -1.91 -15.11
N ILE A 71 5.73 -1.54 -15.90
CA ILE A 71 4.79 -0.46 -15.60
C ILE A 71 3.88 -0.71 -14.37
N THR A 72 3.54 -1.96 -14.05
CA THR A 72 2.65 -2.27 -12.92
C THR A 72 3.27 -1.95 -11.57
N GLY A 73 4.59 -1.94 -11.48
CA GLY A 73 5.33 -1.49 -10.30
C GLY A 73 6.33 -0.43 -10.68
N THR A 74 6.07 0.83 -10.37
CA THR A 74 7.04 1.89 -10.65
C THR A 74 6.93 3.01 -9.64
N SER A 75 8.05 3.33 -9.01
CA SER A 75 8.22 4.57 -8.26
C SER A 75 9.34 5.40 -8.87
N ALA A 76 9.40 6.68 -8.52
CA ALA A 76 10.43 7.58 -9.02
C ALA A 76 10.90 8.52 -7.92
N TYR A 77 12.19 8.87 -7.95
CA TYR A 77 12.75 9.87 -7.05
C TYR A 77 13.85 10.69 -7.73
N LEU A 78 14.10 11.88 -7.18
CA LEU A 78 15.23 12.72 -7.57
C LEU A 78 16.40 12.51 -6.61
N ALA A 79 17.60 12.41 -7.15
CA ALA A 79 18.84 12.35 -6.39
C ALA A 79 19.83 13.44 -6.81
N ASN A 80 20.88 13.58 -5.99
CA ASN A 80 22.04 14.36 -6.35
C ASN A 80 22.87 13.60 -7.40
N SER A 81 23.06 14.16 -8.58
CA SER A 81 23.84 13.50 -9.65
C SER A 81 25.27 13.17 -9.25
N ALA A 82 25.87 13.94 -8.33
CA ALA A 82 27.22 13.69 -7.85
C ALA A 82 27.29 12.59 -6.78
N THR A 83 26.42 12.66 -5.76
CA THR A 83 26.50 11.81 -4.56
C THR A 83 25.52 10.62 -4.58
N GLY A 84 24.56 10.58 -5.49
CA GLY A 84 23.47 9.59 -5.50
C GLY A 84 22.41 9.80 -4.40
N GLU A 85 22.65 10.70 -3.44
CA GLU A 85 21.75 10.88 -2.30
C GLU A 85 20.34 11.34 -2.73
N PRO A 86 19.28 10.65 -2.28
CA PRO A 86 17.90 11.06 -2.55
C PRO A 86 17.57 12.44 -1.96
N LYS A 87 16.84 13.27 -2.72
CA LYS A 87 16.55 14.68 -2.36
C LYS A 87 15.26 14.87 -1.57
N GLY A 88 14.31 13.95 -1.71
CA GLY A 88 12.97 14.04 -1.14
C GLY A 88 12.00 14.99 -1.84
N THR A 89 12.36 15.54 -3.00
CA THR A 89 11.40 16.28 -3.83
C THR A 89 10.28 15.32 -4.27
N PRO A 90 9.01 15.63 -3.98
CA PRO A 90 7.89 14.78 -4.38
C PRO A 90 7.82 14.63 -5.90
N ILE A 91 7.55 13.41 -6.36
CA ILE A 91 7.21 13.09 -7.75
C ILE A 91 5.85 12.40 -7.72
N GLN A 92 4.92 12.90 -8.52
CA GLN A 92 3.66 12.21 -8.78
C GLN A 92 3.82 11.33 -10.02
N VAL A 93 3.41 10.06 -9.90
CA VAL A 93 3.44 9.09 -10.99
C VAL A 93 2.01 8.77 -11.44
N SER A 94 1.79 8.86 -12.74
CA SER A 94 0.58 8.39 -13.43
C SER A 94 1.00 7.41 -14.52
N LYS A 95 0.23 6.34 -14.75
CA LYS A 95 0.60 5.27 -15.67
C LYS A 95 -0.60 4.63 -16.35
N ASN A 96 -0.39 4.03 -17.52
CA ASN A 96 -1.41 3.28 -18.25
C ASN A 96 -0.77 2.19 -19.12
N TRP A 97 -1.33 0.98 -19.04
CA TRP A 97 -0.99 -0.17 -19.90
C TRP A 97 -2.21 -0.76 -20.64
N HIS A 98 -3.36 -0.10 -20.52
CA HIS A 98 -4.62 -0.48 -21.16
C HIS A 98 -4.68 0.02 -22.62
N ASP A 99 -3.94 1.07 -22.96
CA ASP A 99 -3.82 1.57 -24.33
C ASP A 99 -2.90 0.67 -25.18
N SER A 100 -2.92 0.88 -26.49
CA SER A 100 -1.98 0.36 -27.49
C SER A 100 -0.51 0.62 -27.16
N THR A 101 -0.21 1.64 -26.35
CA THR A 101 1.14 2.03 -25.94
C THR A 101 1.19 2.22 -24.43
N ASP A 102 2.15 1.57 -23.77
CA ASP A 102 2.33 1.67 -22.32
C ASP A 102 3.09 2.96 -22.00
N TRP A 103 2.63 3.71 -21.00
CA TRP A 103 3.26 4.96 -20.62
C TRP A 103 3.25 5.24 -19.13
N ILE A 104 4.29 5.95 -18.67
CA ILE A 104 4.42 6.48 -17.33
C ILE A 104 4.71 7.98 -17.44
N HIS A 105 3.95 8.79 -16.72
CA HIS A 105 4.21 10.21 -16.52
C HIS A 105 4.68 10.44 -15.09
N ALA A 106 5.91 10.93 -14.95
CA ALA A 106 6.46 11.40 -13.69
C ALA A 106 6.50 12.93 -13.69
N VAL A 107 5.77 13.54 -12.76
CA VAL A 107 5.63 15.00 -12.67
C VAL A 107 6.15 15.49 -11.33
N THR A 108 6.96 16.54 -11.37
CA THR A 108 7.47 17.21 -10.17
C THR A 108 7.59 18.71 -10.39
N ARG A 109 7.61 19.49 -9.31
CA ARG A 109 7.85 20.94 -9.37
C ARG A 109 9.31 21.22 -9.08
N LEU A 110 9.95 21.97 -9.97
CA LEU A 110 11.34 22.40 -9.83
C LEU A 110 11.42 23.91 -9.61
N HIS A 111 12.21 24.30 -8.63
CA HIS A 111 12.71 25.67 -8.50
C HIS A 111 14.04 25.80 -9.26
N VAL A 112 14.10 26.57 -10.33
CA VAL A 112 15.31 26.68 -11.18
C VAL A 112 15.89 28.10 -11.05
N PRO A 113 17.03 28.29 -10.35
CA PRO A 113 17.64 29.61 -10.18
C PRO A 113 18.09 30.22 -11.51
N PRO A 114 18.23 31.57 -11.60
CA PRO A 114 18.60 32.25 -12.84
C PRO A 114 20.02 31.90 -13.28
N GLY A 115 20.21 31.67 -14.58
CA GLY A 115 21.52 31.37 -15.17
C GLY A 115 22.11 30.02 -14.75
N ILE A 116 21.36 29.19 -14.02
CA ILE A 116 21.82 27.89 -13.50
C ILE A 116 21.39 26.74 -14.41
N VAL A 117 22.31 25.80 -14.58
CA VAL A 117 22.06 24.45 -15.04
C VAL A 117 21.79 23.60 -13.81
N ARG A 118 20.53 23.23 -13.55
CA ARG A 118 20.20 22.33 -12.45
C ARG A 118 20.47 20.91 -12.92
N ASP A 119 21.47 20.27 -12.31
CA ASP A 119 21.80 18.86 -12.55
C ASP A 119 21.12 18.01 -11.47
N THR A 120 20.23 17.13 -11.90
CA THR A 120 19.51 16.21 -11.02
C THR A 120 19.41 14.86 -11.72
N SER A 121 19.72 13.78 -10.99
CA SER A 121 19.41 12.45 -11.50
C SER A 121 17.97 12.10 -11.14
N LEU A 122 17.20 11.73 -12.15
CA LEU A 122 15.91 11.08 -11.99
C LEU A 122 16.16 9.57 -11.99
N HIS A 123 15.58 8.88 -11.02
CA HIS A 123 15.63 7.43 -10.94
C HIS A 123 14.22 6.87 -11.05
N PHE A 124 14.04 5.83 -11.86
CA PHE A 124 12.88 4.97 -11.84
C PHE A 124 13.26 3.66 -11.15
N VAL A 125 12.43 3.25 -10.19
CA VAL A 125 12.57 1.97 -9.50
C VAL A 125 11.42 1.08 -9.93
N PHE A 126 11.76 -0.10 -10.45
CA PHE A 126 10.81 -1.10 -10.94
C PHE A 126 10.68 -2.24 -9.93
N ALA A 127 11.20 -3.44 -10.27
CA ALA A 127 10.91 -4.65 -9.51
C ALA A 127 11.54 -4.65 -8.13
N GLN A 128 12.77 -4.17 -7.99
CA GLN A 128 13.52 -4.28 -6.75
C GLN A 128 14.26 -3.01 -6.38
N TRP A 129 14.39 -2.79 -5.08
CA TRP A 129 15.22 -1.77 -4.48
C TRP A 129 16.18 -2.46 -3.52
N GLU A 130 17.47 -2.42 -3.84
CA GLU A 130 18.53 -3.06 -3.03
C GLU A 130 18.21 -4.55 -2.77
N GLY A 131 17.89 -5.27 -3.85
CA GLY A 131 17.63 -6.72 -3.85
C GLY A 131 16.26 -7.17 -3.34
N ILE A 132 15.43 -6.27 -2.80
CA ILE A 132 14.11 -6.61 -2.25
C ILE A 132 13.01 -5.97 -3.10
N PRO A 133 11.88 -6.66 -3.35
CA PRO A 133 10.77 -6.12 -4.10
C PRO A 133 10.29 -4.75 -3.60
N ALA A 134 10.38 -3.73 -4.46
CA ALA A 134 10.09 -2.34 -4.13
C ALA A 134 8.59 -2.09 -4.07
N VAL A 135 8.11 -1.27 -3.12
CA VAL A 135 6.70 -0.84 -3.16
C VAL A 135 6.53 0.33 -4.10
N SER A 136 5.43 0.38 -4.83
CA SER A 136 5.01 1.57 -5.55
C SER A 136 3.51 1.79 -5.41
N HIS A 137 3.08 3.04 -5.28
CA HIS A 137 1.68 3.43 -5.29
C HIS A 137 1.50 4.64 -6.20
N ALA A 138 0.74 4.47 -7.27
CA ALA A 138 0.61 5.49 -8.31
C ALA A 138 -0.81 5.53 -8.87
N GLN A 139 -1.12 6.66 -9.51
CA GLN A 139 -2.36 6.82 -10.27
C GLN A 139 -2.32 5.89 -11.49
N LEU A 140 -3.32 5.03 -11.63
CA LEU A 140 -3.57 4.16 -12.77
C LEU A 140 -4.66 4.76 -13.66
N CYS A 141 -4.28 5.15 -14.87
CA CYS A 141 -5.21 5.64 -15.87
C CYS A 141 -5.88 4.47 -16.61
N LEU A 142 -7.20 4.58 -16.74
CA LEU A 142 -8.06 3.58 -17.37
C LEU A 142 -8.58 3.94 -18.74
N ILE A 143 -8.08 5.02 -19.33
CA ILE A 143 -8.32 5.28 -20.74
C ILE A 143 -7.96 4.00 -21.52
N ALA A 144 -8.89 3.57 -22.38
CA ALA A 144 -8.86 2.32 -23.16
C ALA A 144 -9.21 1.01 -22.41
N TYR A 145 -9.48 1.03 -21.10
CA TYR A 145 -10.09 -0.11 -20.40
C TYR A 145 -11.62 -0.06 -20.56
N LEU A 146 -12.32 0.84 -19.84
CA LEU A 146 -13.78 1.04 -19.94
C LEU A 146 -14.28 2.39 -19.41
N VAL A 147 -13.51 3.09 -18.58
CA VAL A 147 -13.91 4.37 -17.96
C VAL A 147 -12.74 5.37 -17.98
N ASN A 148 -13.06 6.66 -17.85
CA ASN A 148 -12.09 7.76 -18.02
C ASN A 148 -11.88 8.54 -16.71
N GLN A 149 -11.71 7.83 -15.59
CA GLN A 149 -11.52 8.42 -14.27
C GLN A 149 -10.27 7.88 -13.57
N GLN A 150 -9.95 8.47 -12.42
CA GLN A 150 -8.84 8.07 -11.57
C GLN A 150 -9.08 6.69 -10.97
N TRP A 151 -8.16 5.77 -11.24
CA TRP A 151 -7.87 4.60 -10.42
C TRP A 151 -6.50 4.79 -9.78
N ASP A 152 -6.26 4.14 -8.66
CA ASP A 152 -4.95 4.03 -8.04
C ASP A 152 -4.54 2.56 -7.92
N GLN A 153 -3.23 2.30 -7.96
CA GLN A 153 -2.71 0.95 -7.88
C GLN A 153 -1.44 0.93 -7.04
N VAL A 154 -1.40 0.00 -6.09
CA VAL A 154 -0.19 -0.36 -5.34
C VAL A 154 0.35 -1.70 -5.85
N ALA A 155 1.67 -1.81 -5.93
CA ALA A 155 2.37 -3.04 -6.25
C ALA A 155 3.63 -3.19 -5.40
N LEU A 156 3.98 -4.45 -5.14
CA LEU A 156 5.22 -4.88 -4.54
C LEU A 156 6.05 -5.61 -5.62
N GLY A 157 7.04 -4.89 -6.15
CA GLY A 157 7.72 -5.18 -7.40
C GLY A 157 6.89 -4.84 -8.63
N SER A 158 7.31 -5.32 -9.81
CA SER A 158 6.68 -5.03 -11.11
C SER A 158 6.12 -6.29 -11.76
N PHE A 159 5.43 -7.11 -10.96
CA PHE A 159 4.98 -8.46 -11.32
C PHE A 159 3.46 -8.56 -11.54
N GLY A 160 2.78 -7.42 -11.68
CA GLY A 160 1.34 -7.28 -11.63
C GLY A 160 0.90 -6.27 -10.58
N GLU A 161 -0.39 -6.00 -10.52
CA GLU A 161 -0.99 -5.24 -9.42
C GLU A 161 -1.07 -6.06 -8.14
N ASN A 162 -1.04 -5.42 -6.97
CA ASN A 162 -1.35 -6.08 -5.70
C ASN A 162 -2.66 -5.57 -5.09
N ILE A 163 -2.88 -4.24 -5.06
CA ILE A 163 -4.20 -3.67 -4.82
C ILE A 163 -4.53 -2.59 -5.85
N THR A 164 -5.75 -2.60 -6.38
CA THR A 164 -6.34 -1.44 -7.09
C THR A 164 -7.39 -0.75 -6.23
N TYR A 165 -7.43 0.59 -6.26
CA TYR A 165 -8.33 1.44 -5.48
C TYR A 165 -9.15 2.35 -6.40
N ASP A 166 -10.48 2.36 -6.32
CA ASP A 166 -11.38 3.20 -7.12
C ASP A 166 -11.97 4.33 -6.26
N PRO A 167 -11.25 5.46 -6.03
CA PRO A 167 -11.68 6.48 -5.07
C PRO A 167 -12.94 7.23 -5.51
N ASN A 168 -13.28 7.15 -6.80
CA ASN A 168 -14.44 7.79 -7.39
C ASN A 168 -15.55 6.80 -7.73
N PHE A 169 -15.40 5.51 -7.38
CA PHE A 169 -16.33 4.45 -7.72
C PHE A 169 -16.72 4.46 -9.22
N CYS A 170 -15.76 4.73 -10.09
CA CYS A 170 -15.99 4.89 -11.52
C CYS A 170 -16.47 3.60 -12.21
N LEU A 171 -16.13 2.43 -11.67
CA LEU A 171 -16.69 1.14 -12.12
C LEU A 171 -17.91 0.69 -11.30
N GLY A 172 -18.22 1.37 -10.20
CA GLY A 172 -19.38 1.07 -9.36
C GLY A 172 -19.34 -0.29 -8.64
N ARG A 173 -18.12 -0.83 -8.44
CA ARG A 173 -17.85 -2.14 -7.83
C ARG A 173 -17.56 -1.99 -6.33
N SER A 174 -16.34 -1.62 -5.98
CA SER A 174 -15.87 -1.39 -4.62
C SER A 174 -14.80 -0.32 -4.59
N PHE A 175 -14.47 0.17 -3.39
CA PHE A 175 -13.31 1.04 -3.22
C PHE A 175 -12.02 0.27 -3.45
N ILE A 176 -11.87 -0.92 -2.87
CA ILE A 176 -10.72 -1.80 -3.10
C ILE A 176 -11.19 -2.90 -4.04
N ASP A 177 -10.64 -2.92 -5.26
CA ASP A 177 -11.01 -3.88 -6.27
C ASP A 177 -9.99 -5.04 -6.29
N ASP A 178 -9.05 -5.09 -7.22
CA ASP A 178 -8.15 -6.25 -7.37
C ASP A 178 -7.31 -6.41 -6.12
N ILE A 179 -7.28 -7.60 -5.53
CA ILE A 179 -6.36 -7.97 -4.45
C ILE A 179 -5.58 -9.20 -4.91
N ARG A 180 -4.25 -9.09 -5.02
CA ARG A 180 -3.40 -10.17 -5.54
C ARG A 180 -2.23 -10.49 -4.61
N PRO A 181 -1.88 -11.78 -4.45
CA PRO A 181 -0.71 -12.19 -3.68
C PRO A 181 0.58 -11.85 -4.40
N MET A 182 1.67 -12.05 -3.67
CA MET A 182 3.03 -11.88 -4.15
C MET A 182 3.85 -13.14 -3.81
N LEU A 183 4.85 -13.45 -4.63
CA LEU A 183 5.76 -14.60 -4.45
C LEU A 183 5.08 -15.98 -4.43
N VAL A 184 3.95 -16.11 -5.14
CA VAL A 184 3.24 -17.38 -5.31
C VAL A 184 3.08 -17.79 -6.76
N THR A 185 2.86 -19.09 -7.01
CA THR A 185 2.65 -19.64 -8.35
C THR A 185 1.65 -18.81 -9.16
N SER A 186 2.09 -18.31 -10.31
CA SER A 186 1.31 -17.38 -11.14
C SER A 186 0.08 -18.03 -11.80
N MET A 187 -0.84 -17.21 -12.29
CA MET A 187 -2.02 -17.65 -13.06
C MET A 187 -1.70 -18.04 -14.51
N ASN A 188 -0.48 -17.76 -14.97
CA ASN A 188 -0.01 -18.16 -16.29
C ASN A 188 0.79 -19.48 -16.19
N PRO A 189 0.33 -20.59 -16.78
CA PRO A 189 0.99 -21.88 -16.66
C PRO A 189 2.39 -21.92 -17.29
N ALA A 190 2.68 -20.99 -18.22
CA ALA A 190 3.99 -20.86 -18.85
C ALA A 190 5.03 -20.16 -17.96
N SER A 191 4.59 -19.40 -16.94
CA SER A 191 5.47 -18.67 -16.03
C SER A 191 5.08 -18.95 -14.59
N LYS A 192 5.81 -19.84 -13.90
CA LYS A 192 5.47 -20.17 -12.51
C LYS A 192 5.86 -19.10 -11.49
N ARG A 193 6.84 -18.25 -11.79
CA ARG A 193 7.37 -17.22 -10.88
C ARG A 193 7.35 -15.85 -11.54
N TRP A 194 7.29 -14.80 -10.73
CA TRP A 194 7.41 -13.39 -11.17
C TRP A 194 6.41 -12.99 -12.26
N GLY A 195 5.24 -13.63 -12.29
CA GLY A 195 4.15 -13.33 -13.23
C GLY A 195 2.88 -12.94 -12.50
N TRP A 196 1.88 -12.53 -13.27
CA TRP A 196 0.56 -12.19 -12.75
C TRP A 196 -0.01 -13.33 -11.90
N THR A 197 -0.35 -13.02 -10.67
CA THR A 197 -1.02 -13.94 -9.75
C THR A 197 -2.53 -13.83 -9.89
N VAL A 198 -3.27 -14.77 -9.29
CA VAL A 198 -4.74 -14.71 -9.27
C VAL A 198 -5.23 -13.49 -8.48
N ASN A 199 -6.45 -13.05 -8.78
CA ASN A 199 -7.16 -12.05 -7.98
C ASN A 199 -8.07 -12.76 -6.96
N VAL A 200 -8.00 -12.35 -5.69
CA VAL A 200 -8.82 -12.87 -4.58
C VAL A 200 -9.87 -11.87 -4.08
N GLY A 201 -10.38 -11.03 -4.98
CA GLY A 201 -11.53 -10.15 -4.75
C GLY A 201 -11.16 -8.82 -4.12
N GLY A 202 -12.16 -8.13 -3.57
CA GLY A 202 -12.06 -6.74 -3.11
C GLY A 202 -12.33 -6.53 -1.63
N CYS A 203 -12.38 -5.26 -1.25
CA CYS A 203 -12.72 -4.76 0.08
C CYS A 203 -13.44 -3.41 -0.07
N ASP A 204 -14.02 -2.90 1.01
CA ASP A 204 -14.61 -1.56 1.02
C ASP A 204 -14.27 -0.83 2.31
N PHE A 205 -13.86 0.43 2.22
CA PHE A 205 -13.55 1.25 3.40
C PHE A 205 -14.80 1.71 4.14
N LEU A 206 -15.93 1.87 3.46
CA LEU A 206 -17.20 2.23 4.07
C LEU A 206 -18.34 1.76 3.18
N VAL A 207 -19.29 1.03 3.77
CA VAL A 207 -20.57 0.72 3.13
C VAL A 207 -21.68 1.34 3.94
N THR A 208 -22.44 2.22 3.30
CA THR A 208 -23.68 2.75 3.84
C THR A 208 -24.80 2.54 2.83
N GLU A 209 -25.97 2.13 3.33
CA GLU A 209 -27.19 2.07 2.53
C GLU A 209 -28.29 2.85 3.22
N THR A 210 -29.06 3.60 2.44
CA THR A 210 -30.30 4.25 2.88
C THR A 210 -31.51 3.56 2.26
N LYS A 211 -32.70 3.81 2.79
CA LYS A 211 -33.94 3.36 2.18
C LYS A 211 -34.24 4.26 0.98
N LYS A 212 -34.53 3.71 -0.21
CA LYS A 212 -34.97 4.55 -1.34
C LYS A 212 -36.32 5.16 -1.04
N GLU A 213 -36.47 6.44 -1.38
CA GLU A 213 -37.75 7.16 -1.28
C GLU A 213 -38.85 6.50 -2.13
N GLY A 214 -40.07 6.43 -1.59
CA GLY A 214 -41.27 5.99 -2.33
C GLY A 214 -41.49 4.47 -2.45
N GLU A 215 -40.57 3.62 -1.99
CA GLU A 215 -40.71 2.16 -2.09
C GLU A 215 -40.99 1.48 -0.72
N ALA A 216 -41.69 0.34 -0.78
CA ALA A 216 -42.13 -0.41 0.40
C ALA A 216 -40.96 -0.98 1.23
N GLU A 217 -41.20 -1.19 2.53
CA GLU A 217 -40.21 -1.71 3.47
C GLU A 217 -39.68 -3.08 3.02
N GLY A 218 -38.35 -3.21 2.85
CA GLY A 218 -37.68 -4.45 2.47
C GLY A 218 -37.32 -4.62 0.99
N GLN A 219 -37.69 -3.68 0.10
CA GLN A 219 -37.39 -3.79 -1.35
C GLN A 219 -36.47 -2.70 -1.91
N SER A 220 -36.09 -1.71 -1.09
CA SER A 220 -35.52 -0.47 -1.61
C SER A 220 -34.27 -0.01 -0.84
N LYS A 221 -33.11 -0.51 -1.25
CA LYS A 221 -31.82 -0.05 -0.70
C LYS A 221 -31.02 0.69 -1.76
N GLU A 222 -30.46 1.83 -1.39
CA GLU A 222 -29.53 2.58 -2.21
C GLU A 222 -28.19 2.65 -1.51
N ARG A 223 -27.14 2.17 -2.19
CA ARG A 223 -25.76 2.32 -1.74
C ARG A 223 -25.37 3.78 -1.91
N ASN A 224 -24.96 4.43 -0.83
CA ASN A 224 -24.48 5.80 -0.92
C ASN A 224 -23.01 5.76 -1.36
N LEU A 225 -22.71 6.41 -2.48
CA LEU A 225 -21.37 6.49 -3.04
C LEU A 225 -20.61 7.69 -2.44
N PRO A 226 -19.27 7.65 -2.42
CA PRO A 226 -18.49 8.79 -1.98
C PRO A 226 -18.73 9.99 -2.90
N GLN A 227 -18.68 11.17 -2.29
CA GLN A 227 -18.79 12.48 -2.89
C GLN A 227 -17.56 13.29 -2.51
N ALA A 228 -17.21 14.30 -3.32
CA ALA A 228 -16.09 15.20 -3.06
C ALA A 228 -14.74 14.48 -2.81
N SER A 229 -14.54 13.32 -3.45
CA SER A 229 -13.35 12.49 -3.25
C SER A 229 -12.05 13.23 -3.56
N ARG A 230 -11.04 13.06 -2.71
CA ARG A 230 -9.69 13.59 -2.88
C ARG A 230 -8.66 12.51 -2.61
N THR A 231 -7.54 12.60 -3.31
CA THR A 231 -6.39 11.72 -3.12
C THR A 231 -5.14 12.53 -2.87
N HIS A 232 -4.39 12.16 -1.84
CA HIS A 232 -3.13 12.80 -1.49
C HIS A 232 -2.00 11.76 -1.41
N TYR A 233 -1.08 11.84 -2.36
CA TYR A 233 0.10 10.98 -2.44
C TYR A 233 1.23 11.52 -1.55
N ARG A 234 1.30 11.07 -0.30
CA ARG A 234 2.38 11.48 0.61
C ARG A 234 3.69 10.78 0.29
N ARG A 235 3.61 9.47 0.01
CA ARG A 235 4.76 8.62 -0.31
C ARG A 235 4.35 7.61 -1.38
N ILE A 236 5.11 7.54 -2.47
CA ILE A 236 4.78 6.64 -3.60
C ILE A 236 5.71 5.41 -3.70
N GLY A 237 6.71 5.26 -2.82
CA GLY A 237 7.78 4.26 -2.92
C GLY A 237 9.19 4.86 -3.02
N PRO A 238 10.26 4.05 -3.12
CA PRO A 238 10.28 2.60 -3.29
C PRO A 238 10.22 1.76 -2.00
N VAL A 239 10.26 2.40 -0.82
CA VAL A 239 10.37 1.71 0.47
C VAL A 239 9.02 1.64 1.19
N LEU A 240 8.31 2.75 1.26
CA LEU A 240 7.01 2.88 1.93
C LEU A 240 6.07 3.70 1.03
N SER A 241 4.89 3.17 0.75
CA SER A 241 3.79 3.94 0.19
C SER A 241 2.85 4.42 1.29
N GLU A 242 2.33 5.63 1.13
CA GLU A 242 1.34 6.27 2.01
C GLU A 242 0.49 7.20 1.14
N VAL A 243 -0.76 6.81 0.91
CA VAL A 243 -1.72 7.56 0.09
C VAL A 243 -3.00 7.73 0.88
N GLU A 244 -3.47 8.97 0.99
CA GLU A 244 -4.70 9.31 1.71
C GLU A 244 -5.84 9.49 0.71
N TYR A 245 -6.99 8.96 1.07
CA TYR A 245 -8.26 9.13 0.38
C TYR A 245 -9.22 9.81 1.34
N GLU A 246 -9.82 10.91 0.91
CA GLU A 246 -10.85 11.62 1.67
C GLU A 246 -12.13 11.60 0.85
N SER A 247 -13.28 11.40 1.50
CA SER A 247 -14.58 11.40 0.84
C SER A 247 -15.69 11.78 1.81
N ASP A 248 -16.67 12.49 1.29
CA ASP A 248 -17.93 12.75 1.98
C ASP A 248 -18.97 11.73 1.54
N TYR A 249 -19.91 11.43 2.44
CA TYR A 249 -21.07 10.59 2.17
C TYR A 249 -22.33 11.31 2.62
N LEU A 250 -23.46 10.97 1.98
CA LEU A 250 -24.79 11.43 2.37
C LEU A 250 -24.89 12.97 2.38
N ASP A 251 -24.35 13.62 1.36
CA ASP A 251 -24.29 15.09 1.21
C ASP A 251 -23.51 15.79 2.32
N GLY A 252 -22.35 15.22 2.68
CA GLY A 252 -21.44 15.79 3.68
C GLY A 252 -21.80 15.47 5.12
N LYS A 253 -22.80 14.61 5.38
CA LYS A 253 -23.22 14.24 6.75
C LYS A 253 -22.28 13.26 7.44
N VAL A 254 -21.51 12.51 6.65
CA VAL A 254 -20.48 11.59 7.13
C VAL A 254 -19.20 11.87 6.35
N HIS A 255 -18.14 12.20 7.06
CA HIS A 255 -16.80 12.40 6.51
C HIS A 255 -15.95 11.15 6.75
N GLN A 256 -15.26 10.69 5.72
CA GLN A 256 -14.40 9.51 5.77
C GLN A 256 -13.01 9.86 5.25
N GLU A 257 -12.01 9.44 5.99
CA GLU A 257 -10.60 9.49 5.60
C GLU A 257 -10.02 8.07 5.70
N ALA A 258 -9.29 7.65 4.68
CA ALA A 258 -8.61 6.36 4.64
C ALA A 258 -7.18 6.54 4.13
N THR A 259 -6.19 6.25 4.97
CA THR A 259 -4.79 6.22 4.54
C THR A 259 -4.36 4.79 4.26
N ALA A 260 -3.96 4.50 3.03
CA ALA A 260 -3.45 3.20 2.60
C ALA A 260 -1.91 3.17 2.62
N PHE A 261 -1.37 2.16 3.27
CA PHE A 261 0.06 1.92 3.40
C PHE A 261 0.44 0.53 2.87
N SER A 262 1.64 0.42 2.32
CA SER A 262 2.31 -0.84 1.98
C SER A 262 3.81 -0.56 1.89
N TRP A 263 4.65 -1.58 1.95
CA TRP A 263 6.10 -1.40 2.03
C TRP A 263 6.89 -2.52 1.34
N ARG A 264 8.13 -2.18 1.02
CA ARG A 264 9.16 -3.08 0.47
C ARG A 264 9.31 -4.30 1.38
N SER A 265 9.08 -5.50 0.83
CA SER A 265 9.16 -6.78 1.53
C SER A 265 9.46 -7.93 0.56
N ASN A 266 9.96 -9.06 1.09
CA ASN A 266 10.22 -10.31 0.35
C ASN A 266 9.41 -11.52 0.88
N ASP A 267 8.39 -11.29 1.71
CA ASP A 267 7.57 -12.35 2.27
C ASP A 267 6.24 -12.53 1.55
N TYR A 268 5.23 -11.75 1.90
CA TYR A 268 3.89 -11.77 1.32
C TYR A 268 3.40 -10.34 1.15
N PHE A 269 2.42 -10.16 0.28
CA PHE A 269 1.82 -8.84 0.11
C PHE A 269 0.91 -8.51 1.28
N ARG A 270 1.05 -7.29 1.82
CA ARG A 270 0.13 -6.72 2.78
C ARG A 270 -0.08 -5.23 2.56
N ALA A 271 -1.25 -4.78 2.96
CA ALA A 271 -1.62 -3.38 3.02
C ALA A 271 -2.20 -3.06 4.40
N VAL A 272 -2.01 -1.83 4.84
CA VAL A 272 -2.57 -1.32 6.09
C VAL A 272 -3.44 -0.13 5.76
N PHE A 273 -4.58 -0.04 6.43
CA PHE A 273 -5.52 1.05 6.30
C PHE A 273 -5.69 1.73 7.66
N HIS A 274 -5.41 3.03 7.73
CA HIS A 274 -5.83 3.88 8.84
C HIS A 274 -7.13 4.56 8.44
N LEU A 275 -8.24 4.14 9.05
CA LEU A 275 -9.58 4.61 8.73
C LEU A 275 -10.06 5.57 9.80
N ARG A 276 -10.59 6.71 9.38
CA ARG A 276 -11.29 7.66 10.24
C ARG A 276 -12.66 7.96 9.65
N LEU A 277 -13.68 7.93 10.49
CA LEU A 277 -15.04 8.31 10.14
C LEU A 277 -15.56 9.29 11.18
N ASN A 278 -16.16 10.39 10.73
CA ASN A 278 -16.77 11.40 11.58
C ASN A 278 -18.17 11.72 11.08
N VAL A 279 -19.14 11.77 11.99
CA VAL A 279 -20.54 12.07 11.67
C VAL A 279 -20.86 13.49 12.12
N VAL A 280 -21.34 14.32 11.20
CA VAL A 280 -21.64 15.73 11.47
C VAL A 280 -23.14 15.99 11.63
N GLU A 281 -23.98 15.17 11.01
CA GLU A 281 -25.44 15.24 11.08
C GLU A 281 -26.06 13.87 11.30
N GLU A 282 -27.28 13.83 11.86
CA GLU A 282 -28.00 12.59 12.06
C GLU A 282 -28.30 11.91 10.71
N VAL A 283 -27.97 10.62 10.61
CA VAL A 283 -28.29 9.78 9.45
C VAL A 283 -28.91 8.46 9.88
N GLU A 284 -30.01 8.09 9.24
CA GLU A 284 -30.65 6.79 9.40
C GLU A 284 -30.20 5.86 8.27
N LEU A 285 -29.69 4.69 8.65
CA LEU A 285 -29.06 3.75 7.72
C LEU A 285 -29.76 2.39 7.78
N SER A 286 -29.98 1.79 6.62
CA SER A 286 -30.48 0.42 6.51
C SER A 286 -29.33 -0.62 6.57
N ARG A 287 -28.10 -0.19 6.24
CA ARG A 287 -26.87 -0.96 6.38
C ARG A 287 -25.69 -0.03 6.66
N LEU A 288 -24.78 -0.48 7.51
CA LEU A 288 -23.53 0.19 7.84
C LEU A 288 -22.44 -0.85 8.08
N ALA A 289 -21.33 -0.74 7.35
CA ALA A 289 -20.09 -1.44 7.62
C ALA A 289 -18.93 -0.43 7.59
N PHE A 290 -18.16 -0.37 8.66
CA PHE A 290 -16.98 0.49 8.80
C PHE A 290 -15.76 -0.03 8.04
N PHE A 291 -15.80 -1.29 7.59
CA PHE A 291 -14.88 -1.90 6.65
C PHE A 291 -15.48 -3.23 6.16
N GLN A 292 -15.18 -3.66 4.94
CA GLN A 292 -15.48 -5.01 4.44
C GLN A 292 -14.20 -5.75 4.01
N LEU A 293 -14.04 -6.99 4.46
CA LEU A 293 -13.11 -7.97 3.88
C LEU A 293 -13.90 -8.83 2.88
N GLY A 294 -13.58 -8.72 1.60
CA GLY A 294 -14.54 -8.99 0.52
C GLY A 294 -15.37 -7.73 0.23
N ALA A 295 -16.06 -7.70 -0.90
CA ALA A 295 -16.92 -6.57 -1.25
C ALA A 295 -18.23 -7.02 -1.89
N ASP A 296 -19.29 -6.23 -1.70
CA ASP A 296 -20.62 -6.53 -2.25
C ASP A 296 -20.58 -6.84 -3.75
N ARG A 297 -19.77 -6.07 -4.49
CA ARG A 297 -19.71 -6.13 -5.95
C ARG A 297 -18.30 -6.45 -6.48
N TYR A 298 -17.46 -7.08 -5.66
CA TYR A 298 -16.15 -7.57 -6.10
C TYR A 298 -15.63 -8.70 -5.20
N ASN A 299 -16.03 -9.93 -5.52
CA ASN A 299 -15.55 -11.15 -4.88
C ASN A 299 -15.24 -12.18 -5.98
N ASP A 300 -13.99 -12.20 -6.44
CA ASP A 300 -13.58 -12.99 -7.63
C ASP A 300 -13.22 -14.45 -7.32
N ASN A 301 -13.39 -14.90 -6.07
CA ASN A 301 -13.00 -16.24 -5.65
C ASN A 301 -13.98 -16.85 -4.64
N VAL A 302 -13.93 -18.18 -4.53
CA VAL A 302 -14.67 -18.94 -3.52
C VAL A 302 -13.74 -19.23 -2.35
N ASN A 303 -14.24 -19.07 -1.12
CA ASN A 303 -13.53 -19.44 0.11
C ASN A 303 -14.28 -20.60 0.77
N GLY A 304 -13.57 -21.67 1.12
CA GLY A 304 -14.19 -22.87 1.70
C GLY A 304 -14.58 -22.70 3.17
N SER A 305 -13.84 -21.86 3.90
CA SER A 305 -14.13 -21.60 5.31
C SER A 305 -13.73 -20.19 5.74
N MET A 306 -14.15 -19.81 6.94
CA MET A 306 -13.87 -18.54 7.59
C MET A 306 -13.42 -18.83 9.02
N ALA A 307 -12.41 -18.10 9.48
CA ALA A 307 -11.90 -18.18 10.84
C ALA A 307 -11.88 -16.80 11.48
N ILE A 308 -12.10 -16.77 12.79
CA ILE A 308 -11.95 -15.57 13.63
C ILE A 308 -11.08 -15.95 14.82
N GLY A 309 -10.22 -15.04 15.22
CA GLY A 309 -9.45 -15.19 16.43
C GLY A 309 -8.90 -13.88 16.94
N ASN A 310 -7.98 -14.00 17.88
CA ASN A 310 -7.30 -12.91 18.56
C ASN A 310 -5.87 -13.34 18.91
N ARG A 311 -5.19 -12.57 19.76
CA ARG A 311 -3.83 -12.87 20.21
C ARG A 311 -3.70 -14.25 20.86
N GLU A 312 -4.74 -14.73 21.56
CA GLU A 312 -4.73 -16.03 22.24
C GLU A 312 -4.87 -17.21 21.26
N GLY A 313 -5.37 -16.98 20.05
CA GLY A 313 -5.50 -18.00 19.02
C GLY A 313 -6.84 -17.97 18.29
N LEU A 314 -7.18 -19.12 17.72
CA LEU A 314 -8.45 -19.35 17.05
C LEU A 314 -9.62 -19.27 18.06
N VAL A 315 -10.63 -18.47 17.72
CA VAL A 315 -11.88 -18.35 18.51
C VAL A 315 -13.02 -19.14 17.85
N ASP A 316 -13.17 -19.05 16.53
CA ASP A 316 -14.20 -19.77 15.78
C ASP A 316 -13.74 -20.09 14.35
N HIS A 317 -14.24 -21.20 13.79
CA HIS A 317 -13.96 -21.67 12.43
C HIS A 317 -15.18 -22.40 11.87
N TRP A 318 -15.69 -21.94 10.72
CA TRP A 318 -16.85 -22.54 10.07
C TRP A 318 -16.88 -22.26 8.56
N SER A 319 -17.74 -22.95 7.82
CA SER A 319 -18.06 -22.62 6.43
C SER A 319 -19.29 -21.71 6.37
N PRO A 320 -19.14 -20.41 6.06
CA PRO A 320 -20.29 -19.51 5.99
C PRO A 320 -21.20 -19.86 4.80
N PRO A 321 -22.53 -19.66 4.93
CA PRO A 321 -23.42 -19.65 3.76
C PRO A 321 -22.94 -18.62 2.73
N LEU A 322 -22.91 -19.03 1.46
CA LEU A 322 -22.52 -18.18 0.34
C LEU A 322 -23.78 -17.65 -0.38
N GLY A 323 -23.70 -16.43 -0.89
CA GLY A 323 -24.78 -15.82 -1.69
C GLY A 323 -26.03 -15.42 -0.90
N GLY A 324 -27.08 -15.04 -1.64
CA GLY A 324 -28.40 -14.76 -1.10
C GLY A 324 -28.60 -13.36 -0.51
N TRP A 325 -27.61 -12.46 -0.62
CA TRP A 325 -27.70 -11.05 -0.17
C TRP A 325 -28.27 -10.91 1.25
N SER A 326 -27.75 -11.72 2.17
CA SER A 326 -28.29 -11.83 3.53
C SER A 326 -27.22 -12.06 4.58
N TYR A 327 -27.51 -11.66 5.81
CA TYR A 327 -26.65 -11.91 6.95
C TYR A 327 -26.81 -13.34 7.45
N SER A 328 -25.72 -14.10 7.44
CA SER A 328 -25.66 -15.39 8.14
C SER A 328 -25.27 -15.22 9.61
N ARG A 329 -24.50 -14.17 9.91
CA ARG A 329 -24.23 -13.67 11.26
C ARG A 329 -24.28 -12.14 11.20
N ALA A 330 -24.92 -11.51 12.18
CA ALA A 330 -25.01 -10.06 12.24
C ALA A 330 -24.54 -9.55 13.61
N ARG A 331 -23.68 -8.53 13.57
CA ARG A 331 -23.34 -7.67 14.73
C ARG A 331 -22.94 -8.49 15.96
N GLN A 332 -22.02 -9.42 15.77
CA GLN A 332 -21.41 -10.21 16.83
C GLN A 332 -20.22 -9.43 17.42
N PRO A 333 -20.04 -9.40 18.76
CA PRO A 333 -18.87 -8.75 19.35
C PRO A 333 -17.57 -9.41 18.87
N LEU A 334 -16.56 -8.59 18.56
CA LEU A 334 -15.21 -9.06 18.27
C LEU A 334 -14.35 -8.83 19.53
N THR A 335 -13.91 -9.90 20.19
CA THR A 335 -13.35 -9.87 21.55
C THR A 335 -11.88 -10.30 21.62
N GLY A 336 -11.20 -9.90 22.71
CA GLY A 336 -9.76 -10.11 22.90
C GLY A 336 -8.94 -9.00 22.25
N ASP A 337 -7.61 -9.12 22.30
CA ASP A 337 -6.68 -8.16 21.70
C ASP A 337 -6.16 -8.65 20.34
N GLN A 338 -5.80 -7.74 19.43
CA GLN A 338 -5.31 -8.06 18.08
C GLN A 338 -6.25 -9.03 17.34
N GLN A 339 -7.52 -8.66 17.23
CA GLN A 339 -8.51 -9.53 16.63
C GLN A 339 -8.24 -9.68 15.14
N TRP A 340 -8.51 -10.87 14.61
CA TRP A 340 -8.33 -11.16 13.19
C TRP A 340 -9.50 -11.97 12.64
N ILE A 341 -9.79 -11.73 11.37
CA ILE A 341 -10.81 -12.42 10.58
C ILE A 341 -10.14 -12.89 9.30
N ALA A 342 -10.34 -14.15 8.93
CA ALA A 342 -9.73 -14.72 7.74
C ALA A 342 -10.75 -15.50 6.90
N PHE A 343 -10.61 -15.37 5.59
CA PHE A 343 -11.17 -16.30 4.62
C PHE A 343 -10.09 -17.30 4.22
N LEU A 344 -10.41 -18.57 4.40
CA LEU A 344 -9.51 -19.71 4.22
C LEU A 344 -10.00 -20.61 3.08
N ASP A 345 -9.11 -21.49 2.64
CA ASP A 345 -9.38 -22.48 1.60
C ASP A 345 -9.85 -21.81 0.30
N ALA A 346 -9.19 -20.71 -0.07
CA ALA A 346 -9.46 -20.00 -1.30
C ALA A 346 -9.25 -20.92 -2.50
N LYS A 347 -10.18 -20.89 -3.45
CA LYS A 347 -10.15 -21.73 -4.64
C LYS A 347 -10.90 -21.07 -5.79
N THR A 348 -10.80 -21.72 -6.94
CA THR A 348 -11.54 -21.38 -8.15
C THR A 348 -12.32 -22.58 -8.65
N ASP A 349 -13.46 -22.28 -9.28
CA ASP A 349 -14.20 -23.25 -10.07
C ASP A 349 -13.82 -23.18 -11.57
N GLU A 350 -12.85 -22.33 -11.94
CA GLU A 350 -12.34 -22.21 -13.32
C GLU A 350 -11.16 -23.15 -13.58
N PRO A 351 -11.31 -24.19 -14.43
CA PRO A 351 -10.26 -25.20 -14.65
C PRO A 351 -8.93 -24.64 -15.15
N ARG A 352 -8.96 -23.51 -15.88
CA ARG A 352 -7.76 -22.86 -16.40
C ARG A 352 -6.84 -22.31 -15.31
N TYR A 353 -7.35 -22.04 -14.11
CA TYR A 353 -6.61 -21.46 -13.00
C TYR A 353 -6.40 -22.43 -11.82
N GLU A 354 -6.74 -23.72 -11.97
CA GLU A 354 -6.52 -24.76 -10.94
C GLU A 354 -5.04 -24.93 -10.56
N HIS A 355 -4.12 -24.65 -11.48
CA HIS A 355 -2.68 -24.76 -11.27
C HIS A 355 -2.08 -23.57 -10.50
N ALA A 356 -2.82 -22.47 -10.40
CA ALA A 356 -2.35 -21.24 -9.79
C ALA A 356 -2.50 -21.31 -8.26
N ALA A 357 -1.68 -20.55 -7.55
CA ALA A 357 -1.80 -20.45 -6.11
C ALA A 357 -2.96 -19.52 -5.72
N TRP A 358 -3.88 -20.00 -4.91
CA TRP A 358 -5.00 -19.23 -4.37
C TRP A 358 -4.70 -18.89 -2.91
N PRO A 359 -4.33 -17.66 -2.56
CA PRO A 359 -3.95 -17.30 -1.18
C PRO A 359 -5.17 -17.10 -0.26
N ASN A 360 -4.95 -17.25 1.04
CA ASN A 360 -5.91 -16.84 2.07
C ASN A 360 -5.87 -15.32 2.25
N ARG A 361 -7.02 -14.74 2.62
CA ARG A 361 -7.12 -13.33 3.00
C ARG A 361 -7.29 -13.22 4.50
N VAL A 362 -6.41 -12.47 5.14
CA VAL A 362 -6.42 -12.25 6.59
C VAL A 362 -6.54 -10.76 6.84
N MET A 363 -7.55 -10.36 7.62
CA MET A 363 -7.71 -9.02 8.13
C MET A 363 -7.38 -9.01 9.62
N VAL A 364 -6.45 -8.17 10.05
CA VAL A 364 -6.11 -7.97 11.46
C VAL A 364 -6.52 -6.56 11.88
N LEU A 365 -7.34 -6.46 12.92
CA LEU A 365 -7.67 -5.19 13.56
C LEU A 365 -6.56 -4.84 14.56
N ARG A 366 -5.71 -3.89 14.16
CA ARG A 366 -4.49 -3.50 14.88
C ARG A 366 -4.77 -2.53 16.02
N ASP A 367 -5.68 -1.60 15.79
CA ASP A 367 -6.17 -0.65 16.79
C ASP A 367 -7.62 -0.26 16.46
N TRP A 368 -8.41 0.06 17.47
CA TRP A 368 -9.80 0.46 17.33
C TRP A 368 -10.22 1.46 18.41
N LYS A 369 -10.80 2.57 17.99
CA LYS A 369 -11.44 3.57 18.84
C LYS A 369 -12.77 3.96 18.23
N GLY A 370 -13.86 3.47 18.80
CA GLY A 370 -15.21 3.85 18.39
C GLY A 370 -15.89 4.67 19.47
N THR A 371 -16.48 5.80 19.08
CA THR A 371 -17.41 6.58 19.91
C THR A 371 -18.76 6.62 19.20
N LEU A 372 -19.77 5.95 19.75
CA LEU A 372 -21.11 5.92 19.18
C LEU A 372 -22.13 6.28 20.27
N LYS A 373 -23.10 7.13 19.95
CA LYS A 373 -24.07 7.70 20.89
C LYS A 373 -23.42 8.30 22.15
N GLY A 374 -22.24 8.90 21.99
CA GLY A 374 -21.47 9.52 23.07
C GLY A 374 -20.78 8.53 24.03
N ALA A 375 -20.73 7.23 23.71
CA ALA A 375 -20.05 6.22 24.51
C ALA A 375 -18.94 5.51 23.71
N SER A 376 -17.91 5.06 24.41
CA SER A 376 -16.89 4.19 23.79
C SER A 376 -17.49 2.82 23.48
N VAL A 377 -17.22 2.31 22.28
CA VAL A 377 -17.77 1.06 21.75
C VAL A 377 -16.66 0.23 21.11
N GLY A 378 -16.60 -1.06 21.45
CA GLY A 378 -15.69 -2.02 20.84
C GLY A 378 -16.13 -2.47 19.44
N PRO A 379 -15.26 -3.17 18.69
CA PRO A 379 -15.57 -3.62 17.34
C PRO A 379 -16.59 -4.77 17.35
N TYR A 380 -17.45 -4.79 16.33
CA TYR A 380 -18.35 -5.90 16.03
C TYR A 380 -18.07 -6.41 14.62
N TYR A 381 -18.48 -7.64 14.34
CA TYR A 381 -18.42 -8.21 13.01
C TYR A 381 -19.77 -8.74 12.52
N SER A 382 -19.95 -8.73 11.21
CA SER A 382 -21.06 -9.41 10.53
C SER A 382 -20.52 -10.27 9.37
N VAL A 383 -21.32 -11.22 8.91
CA VAL A 383 -21.02 -12.09 7.77
C VAL A 383 -22.19 -12.02 6.81
N TYR A 384 -21.91 -11.58 5.58
CA TYR A 384 -22.93 -11.26 4.59
C TYR A 384 -22.66 -12.04 3.30
N GLY A 385 -23.67 -12.70 2.75
CA GLY A 385 -23.59 -13.41 1.48
C GLY A 385 -23.78 -12.47 0.28
N THR A 386 -23.06 -12.71 -0.81
CA THR A 386 -23.09 -11.87 -2.03
C THR A 386 -23.15 -12.73 -3.28
N ASP A 387 -23.92 -12.30 -4.30
CA ASP A 387 -24.01 -12.95 -5.62
C ASP A 387 -23.57 -12.00 -6.73
N ASN A 388 -22.29 -11.62 -6.72
CA ASN A 388 -21.71 -10.78 -7.76
C ASN A 388 -20.41 -11.40 -8.28
N GLY A 389 -20.58 -12.35 -9.20
CA GLY A 389 -19.56 -13.34 -9.56
C GLY A 389 -19.99 -14.73 -9.06
N PRO A 390 -19.07 -15.60 -8.61
CA PRO A 390 -19.47 -16.81 -7.89
C PRO A 390 -20.18 -16.43 -6.57
N PRO A 391 -21.13 -17.25 -6.08
CA PRO A 391 -21.69 -17.05 -4.75
C PRO A 391 -20.57 -17.00 -3.71
N ALA A 392 -20.55 -15.93 -2.92
CA ALA A 392 -19.48 -15.66 -1.95
C ALA A 392 -20.04 -15.18 -0.61
N ALA A 393 -19.16 -15.06 0.37
CA ALA A 393 -19.40 -14.37 1.63
C ALA A 393 -18.32 -13.32 1.85
N LEU A 394 -18.68 -12.24 2.52
CA LEU A 394 -17.77 -11.21 3.02
C LEU A 394 -17.94 -11.04 4.53
N ALA A 395 -16.93 -10.46 5.17
CA ALA A 395 -16.98 -10.06 6.56
C ALA A 395 -17.03 -8.54 6.67
N GLU A 396 -17.83 -8.03 7.59
CA GLU A 396 -17.94 -6.59 7.86
C GLU A 396 -17.42 -6.29 9.25
N ILE A 397 -16.67 -5.21 9.42
CA ILE A 397 -16.61 -4.52 10.71
C ILE A 397 -17.89 -3.70 10.83
N SER A 398 -18.77 -4.11 11.74
CA SER A 398 -20.15 -3.63 11.80
C SER A 398 -20.41 -2.82 13.09
N PRO A 399 -21.51 -2.05 13.15
CA PRO A 399 -21.91 -1.41 14.38
C PRO A 399 -22.57 -2.40 15.36
N PRO A 400 -22.74 -2.00 16.63
CA PRO A 400 -23.53 -2.75 17.61
C PRO A 400 -24.99 -2.97 17.18
N HIS A 401 -25.64 -3.95 17.80
CA HIS A 401 -27.02 -4.36 17.46
C HIS A 401 -28.09 -3.28 17.69
N ASP A 402 -27.86 -2.33 18.60
CA ASP A 402 -28.81 -1.27 18.94
C ASP A 402 -28.60 0.03 18.12
N LEU A 403 -27.59 0.07 17.24
CA LEU A 403 -27.34 1.21 16.38
C LEU A 403 -28.28 1.17 15.16
N LYS A 404 -29.16 2.17 15.05
CA LYS A 404 -30.06 2.39 13.90
C LYS A 404 -29.78 3.70 13.18
N LYS A 405 -29.14 4.63 13.88
CA LYS A 405 -28.80 5.97 13.40
C LYS A 405 -27.39 6.28 13.86
N LEU A 406 -26.66 7.01 13.04
CA LEU A 406 -25.47 7.73 13.48
C LEU A 406 -25.91 9.13 13.90
N LEU A 407 -25.31 9.63 14.98
CA LEU A 407 -25.58 10.94 15.56
C LEU A 407 -24.38 11.88 15.35
N PRO A 408 -24.59 13.21 15.36
CA PRO A 408 -23.49 14.15 15.36
C PRO A 408 -22.48 13.85 16.48
N GLY A 409 -21.20 13.79 16.14
CA GLY A 409 -20.11 13.45 17.06
C GLY A 409 -19.81 11.95 17.18
N ASP A 410 -20.58 11.08 16.53
CA ASP A 410 -20.17 9.67 16.35
C ASP A 410 -18.90 9.61 15.50
N SER A 411 -17.96 8.77 15.91
CA SER A 411 -16.68 8.62 15.23
C SER A 411 -16.08 7.22 15.37
N ILE A 412 -15.26 6.86 14.38
CA ILE A 412 -14.45 5.64 14.37
C ILE A 412 -13.04 6.02 13.93
N GLU A 413 -12.05 5.49 14.63
CA GLU A 413 -10.66 5.43 14.18
C GLU A 413 -10.19 3.96 14.27
N ALA A 414 -9.67 3.41 13.18
CA ALA A 414 -9.24 2.02 13.13
C ALA A 414 -7.96 1.84 12.31
N TRP A 415 -7.10 0.93 12.75
CA TRP A 415 -5.96 0.43 11.96
C TRP A 415 -6.26 -1.01 11.55
N ILE A 416 -6.35 -1.26 10.25
CA ILE A 416 -6.70 -2.56 9.70
C ILE A 416 -5.57 -3.02 8.78
N GLU A 417 -5.02 -4.20 9.03
CA GLU A 417 -4.04 -4.84 8.14
C GLU A 417 -4.74 -5.91 7.31
N LEU A 418 -4.61 -5.81 5.99
CA LEU A 418 -4.98 -6.84 5.03
C LEU A 418 -3.72 -7.57 4.58
N ALA A 419 -3.68 -8.87 4.77
CA ALA A 419 -2.62 -9.75 4.32
C ALA A 419 -3.17 -10.80 3.34
N VAL A 420 -2.40 -11.07 2.28
CA VAL A 420 -2.72 -12.07 1.28
C VAL A 420 -1.65 -13.17 1.32
N VAL A 421 -1.95 -14.25 2.04
CA VAL A 421 -0.95 -15.23 2.49
C VAL A 421 -1.09 -16.55 1.72
N PRO A 422 0.00 -17.17 1.25
CA PRO A 422 -0.05 -18.49 0.63
C PRO A 422 -0.71 -19.53 1.55
N GLN A 423 -1.41 -20.51 0.97
CA GLN A 423 -2.03 -21.59 1.76
C GLN A 423 -1.02 -22.65 2.21
N LYS A 424 -0.02 -22.92 1.36
CA LYS A 424 0.90 -24.05 1.50
C LYS A 424 2.29 -23.67 0.98
N GLU A 425 3.29 -24.35 1.50
CA GLU A 425 4.70 -24.11 1.16
C GLU A 425 4.97 -24.28 -0.34
N GLU A 426 4.38 -25.30 -0.98
CA GLU A 426 4.57 -25.59 -2.41
C GLU A 426 4.14 -24.45 -3.34
N ASP A 427 3.23 -23.59 -2.89
CA ASP A 427 2.75 -22.45 -3.66
C ASP A 427 3.69 -21.25 -3.56
N TYR A 428 4.54 -21.21 -2.54
CA TYR A 428 5.39 -20.07 -2.20
C TYR A 428 6.82 -20.28 -2.69
N TYR A 429 7.31 -19.37 -3.53
CA TYR A 429 8.68 -19.41 -4.04
C TYR A 429 9.59 -18.32 -3.49
N GLY A 430 9.09 -17.49 -2.58
CA GLY A 430 9.89 -16.45 -1.95
C GLY A 430 10.96 -16.99 -1.00
N GLU A 431 11.84 -16.10 -0.54
CA GLU A 431 13.04 -16.47 0.22
C GLU A 431 12.89 -16.25 1.73
N ASN A 432 11.75 -15.74 2.20
CA ASN A 432 11.56 -15.46 3.63
C ASN A 432 11.47 -16.77 4.43
N GLU A 433 12.52 -17.08 5.20
CA GLU A 433 12.61 -18.31 5.99
C GLU A 433 11.57 -18.37 7.11
N GLY A 434 11.18 -17.23 7.68
CA GLY A 434 10.11 -17.15 8.68
C GLY A 434 8.77 -17.64 8.13
N LEU A 435 8.38 -17.16 6.94
CA LEU A 435 7.15 -17.58 6.28
C LEU A 435 7.21 -19.03 5.80
N LYS A 436 8.34 -19.49 5.24
CA LYS A 436 8.51 -20.93 4.90
C LYS A 436 8.35 -21.82 6.12
N SER A 437 8.95 -21.42 7.25
CA SER A 437 8.80 -22.16 8.51
C SER A 437 7.35 -22.15 9.00
N ALA A 438 6.64 -21.03 8.87
CA ALA A 438 5.23 -20.94 9.24
C ALA A 438 4.36 -21.85 8.34
N LEU A 439 4.57 -21.82 7.01
CA LEU A 439 3.83 -22.64 6.04
C LEU A 439 4.04 -24.14 6.27
N SER A 440 5.28 -24.58 6.53
CA SER A 440 5.59 -26.00 6.78
C SER A 440 5.03 -26.54 8.10
N LYS A 441 4.85 -25.67 9.10
CA LYS A 441 4.34 -26.03 10.43
C LYS A 441 2.83 -25.84 10.59
N ALA A 442 2.19 -25.06 9.73
CA ALA A 442 0.76 -24.79 9.79
C ALA A 442 -0.04 -26.09 9.65
N SER A 443 -0.86 -26.38 10.66
CA SER A 443 -1.67 -27.60 10.71
C SER A 443 -3.10 -27.34 11.21
N ALA A 444 -3.32 -26.25 11.95
CA ALA A 444 -4.62 -25.84 12.42
C ALA A 444 -5.14 -24.61 11.65
N PRO A 445 -6.47 -24.47 11.49
CA PRO A 445 -7.08 -23.23 11.04
C PRO A 445 -6.64 -22.08 11.95
N GLY A 446 -6.05 -21.04 11.37
CA GLY A 446 -5.60 -19.86 12.12
C GLY A 446 -4.10 -19.79 12.40
N ASP A 447 -3.30 -20.86 12.20
CA ASP A 447 -1.84 -20.81 12.44
C ASP A 447 -1.16 -19.70 11.62
N LEU A 448 -1.50 -19.62 10.32
CA LEU A 448 -1.01 -18.56 9.44
C LEU A 448 -1.62 -17.19 9.77
N CYS A 449 -2.82 -17.16 10.35
CA CYS A 449 -3.44 -15.90 10.78
C CYS A 449 -2.71 -15.32 11.99
N LEU A 450 -2.31 -16.18 12.94
CA LEU A 450 -1.46 -15.80 14.07
C LEU A 450 -0.07 -15.36 13.61
N TYR A 451 0.52 -16.02 12.61
CA TYR A 451 1.77 -15.56 12.02
C TYR A 451 1.65 -14.12 11.49
N VAL A 452 0.59 -13.80 10.75
CA VAL A 452 0.31 -12.42 10.30
C VAL A 452 0.09 -11.48 11.49
N ALA A 453 -0.74 -11.87 12.45
CA ALA A 453 -1.06 -11.06 13.62
C ALA A 453 0.18 -10.75 14.47
N ASN A 454 1.20 -11.62 14.47
CA ASN A 454 2.44 -11.44 15.21
C ASN A 454 3.60 -10.87 14.38
N SER A 455 3.35 -10.45 13.13
CA SER A 455 4.43 -9.99 12.23
C SER A 455 4.98 -8.59 12.52
N ARG A 456 4.30 -7.80 13.37
CA ARG A 456 4.78 -6.46 13.79
C ARG A 456 5.76 -6.56 14.97
N PRO A 457 6.64 -5.56 15.18
CA PRO A 457 7.38 -5.44 16.44
C PRO A 457 6.43 -5.48 17.64
N GLU A 458 6.76 -6.29 18.64
CA GLU A 458 6.04 -6.34 19.90
C GLU A 458 6.33 -5.10 20.76
N LYS A 459 7.54 -4.56 20.61
CA LYS A 459 8.00 -3.37 21.32
C LYS A 459 8.88 -2.51 20.42
N VAL A 460 8.68 -1.20 20.51
CA VAL A 460 9.55 -0.18 19.92
C VAL A 460 9.95 0.81 21.01
N GLU A 461 11.24 1.02 21.20
CA GLU A 461 11.79 1.89 22.24
C GLU A 461 12.72 2.93 21.62
N ALA A 462 12.33 4.20 21.70
CA ALA A 462 13.19 5.32 21.32
C ALA A 462 14.16 5.64 22.47
N ILE A 463 15.45 5.40 22.24
CA ILE A 463 16.56 5.70 23.17
C ILE A 463 16.99 7.15 23.01
N GLN A 464 17.03 7.64 21.76
CA GLN A 464 17.21 9.05 21.41
C GLN A 464 16.19 9.45 20.35
N GLY A 465 15.63 10.65 20.49
CA GLY A 465 14.49 11.11 19.70
C GLY A 465 13.20 11.04 20.52
N GLU A 466 12.06 11.15 19.84
CA GLU A 466 10.73 11.00 20.44
C GLU A 466 9.85 10.07 19.60
N PHE A 467 9.06 9.24 20.29
CA PHE A 467 8.14 8.32 19.65
C PHE A 467 6.84 9.04 19.29
N VAL A 468 6.52 9.13 17.99
CA VAL A 468 5.36 9.88 17.50
C VAL A 468 4.17 8.96 17.22
N ARG A 469 4.43 7.76 16.70
CA ARG A 469 3.40 6.78 16.30
C ARG A 469 3.90 5.36 16.50
N GLU A 470 3.03 4.49 17.03
CA GLU A 470 3.37 3.08 17.29
C GLU A 470 3.28 2.18 16.06
N TYR A 471 2.11 2.12 15.43
CA TYR A 471 1.91 1.31 14.25
C TYR A 471 2.51 2.03 13.03
N LEU A 472 3.35 1.35 12.24
CA LEU A 472 4.30 1.98 11.30
C LEU A 472 5.15 3.05 12.00
N PRO A 473 6.11 2.62 12.86
CA PRO A 473 6.84 3.46 13.79
C PRO A 473 7.40 4.73 13.18
N VAL A 474 7.13 5.85 13.85
CA VAL A 474 7.68 7.17 13.49
C VAL A 474 8.46 7.73 14.67
N ILE A 475 9.74 8.02 14.44
CA ILE A 475 10.68 8.57 15.42
C ILE A 475 11.03 10.00 15.02
N GLU A 476 10.64 10.97 15.83
CA GLU A 476 11.08 12.37 15.69
C GLU A 476 12.55 12.47 16.11
N CYS A 477 13.40 12.90 15.19
CA CYS A 477 14.83 13.07 15.45
C CYS A 477 15.12 14.33 16.27
N LYS A 478 16.07 14.22 17.20
CA LYS A 478 16.60 15.38 17.95
C LYS A 478 17.94 15.78 17.40
N GLY A 479 18.02 16.97 16.79
CA GLY A 479 19.27 17.47 16.22
C GLY A 479 19.81 16.59 15.08
N ASN A 480 18.92 16.08 14.22
CA ASN A 480 19.23 15.12 13.16
C ASN A 480 19.77 13.77 13.66
N GLN A 481 19.38 13.36 14.87
CA GLN A 481 19.79 12.08 15.44
C GLN A 481 18.62 11.35 16.06
N ALA A 482 18.64 10.03 15.96
CA ALA A 482 17.73 9.14 16.67
C ALA A 482 18.41 7.80 16.93
N GLU A 483 18.01 7.15 18.02
CA GLU A 483 18.44 5.79 18.37
C GLU A 483 17.19 5.03 18.83
N VAL A 484 16.97 3.84 18.29
CA VAL A 484 15.74 3.08 18.48
C VAL A 484 16.03 1.59 18.53
N GLN A 485 15.29 0.88 19.38
CA GLN A 485 15.31 -0.57 19.46
C GLN A 485 13.93 -1.14 19.12
N LEU A 486 13.88 -2.10 18.20
CA LEU A 486 12.69 -2.86 17.84
C LEU A 486 12.88 -4.31 18.32
N THR A 487 11.86 -4.90 18.93
CA THR A 487 11.89 -6.29 19.43
C THR A 487 10.67 -7.05 18.95
N GLY A 488 10.87 -8.29 18.52
CA GLY A 488 9.83 -9.15 17.96
C GLY A 488 9.48 -8.79 16.51
N GLY A 489 8.40 -9.39 16.00
CA GLY A 489 7.96 -9.26 14.62
C GLY A 489 8.64 -10.24 13.67
N SER A 490 8.23 -10.20 12.40
CA SER A 490 8.77 -11.08 11.36
C SER A 490 8.73 -10.42 9.99
N GLY A 491 9.76 -10.72 9.19
CA GLY A 491 9.90 -10.17 7.85
C GLY A 491 10.23 -8.69 7.84
N TYR A 492 10.13 -8.07 6.67
CA TYR A 492 10.45 -6.65 6.52
C TYR A 492 9.34 -5.78 7.12
N TYR A 493 9.71 -4.80 7.95
CA TYR A 493 8.78 -3.87 8.56
C TYR A 493 9.31 -2.43 8.48
N PRO A 494 8.44 -1.43 8.22
CA PRO A 494 8.88 -0.07 7.98
C PRO A 494 9.12 0.71 9.27
N ILE A 495 10.07 1.64 9.22
CA ILE A 495 10.32 2.66 10.23
C ILE A 495 10.61 4.00 9.56
N VAL A 496 10.07 5.08 10.11
CA VAL A 496 10.29 6.45 9.61
C VAL A 496 10.99 7.28 10.66
N PHE A 497 12.09 7.93 10.26
CA PHE A 497 12.74 9.00 11.01
C PHE A 497 12.27 10.34 10.43
N THR A 498 11.75 11.24 11.26
CA THR A 498 11.21 12.54 10.85
C THR A 498 11.86 13.69 11.62
N GLY A 499 11.51 14.93 11.29
CA GLY A 499 12.08 16.12 11.94
C GLY A 499 13.49 16.49 11.50
N LEU A 500 13.97 15.94 10.39
CA LEU A 500 15.34 16.17 9.92
C LEU A 500 15.46 17.55 9.24
N ASP A 501 16.50 18.30 9.56
CA ASP A 501 16.86 19.58 8.93
C ASP A 501 17.58 19.41 7.60
N ARG A 502 17.94 18.17 7.23
CA ARG A 502 18.74 17.88 6.04
C ARG A 502 18.48 16.47 5.52
N CYS A 503 18.63 16.29 4.21
CA CYS A 503 18.55 14.99 3.53
C CYS A 503 19.90 14.34 3.19
N ARG A 504 21.02 15.00 3.53
CA ARG A 504 22.37 14.63 3.05
C ARG A 504 23.36 14.50 4.18
N SER A 505 24.41 13.73 3.94
CA SER A 505 25.48 13.45 4.91
C SER A 505 24.88 12.85 6.17
N MET A 506 24.07 11.81 5.98
CA MET A 506 23.33 11.08 7.00
C MET A 506 23.54 9.59 6.78
N ILE A 507 23.67 8.83 7.86
CA ILE A 507 23.85 7.38 7.83
C ILE A 507 22.98 6.70 8.89
N LEU A 508 22.33 5.61 8.49
CA LEU A 508 21.71 4.65 9.39
C LEU A 508 22.70 3.52 9.70
N GLU A 509 22.87 3.23 10.99
CA GLU A 509 23.74 2.17 11.48
C GLU A 509 22.91 1.17 12.30
N GLN A 510 23.28 -0.11 12.22
CA GLN A 510 22.76 -1.16 13.09
C GLN A 510 23.84 -1.58 14.09
N ARG A 511 23.44 -1.84 15.33
CA ARG A 511 24.33 -2.42 16.34
C ARG A 511 24.46 -3.93 16.11
N VAL A 512 25.69 -4.39 15.97
CA VAL A 512 26.03 -5.83 15.88
C VAL A 512 27.15 -6.11 16.88
N GLY A 513 26.81 -6.79 17.98
CA GLY A 513 27.72 -6.93 19.12
C GLY A 513 28.01 -5.58 19.77
N GLU A 514 29.29 -5.21 19.83
CA GLU A 514 29.73 -3.91 20.37
C GLU A 514 29.87 -2.83 19.29
N ASP A 515 29.82 -3.20 18.02
CA ASP A 515 30.09 -2.33 16.88
C ASP A 515 28.81 -1.75 16.26
N TRP A 516 28.95 -0.58 15.64
CA TRP A 516 27.93 0.05 14.80
C TRP A 516 28.31 -0.13 13.34
N ILE A 517 27.48 -0.85 12.60
CA ILE A 517 27.70 -1.17 11.19
C ILE A 517 26.79 -0.30 10.33
N PRO A 518 27.32 0.49 9.38
CA PRO A 518 26.52 1.23 8.41
C PRO A 518 25.64 0.30 7.58
N LEU A 519 24.36 0.66 7.41
CA LEU A 519 23.43 -0.06 6.54
C LEU A 519 23.39 0.50 5.12
N GLU A 520 24.01 1.67 4.89
CA GLU A 520 24.08 2.32 3.58
C GLU A 520 25.55 2.56 3.23
N SER A 521 25.87 2.66 1.93
CA SER A 521 27.21 2.94 1.44
C SER A 521 27.21 4.18 0.55
N PRO A 522 27.40 5.39 1.13
CA PRO A 522 27.48 6.63 0.36
C PRO A 522 28.61 6.63 -0.68
N GLU A 523 29.72 5.92 -0.42
CA GLU A 523 30.84 5.79 -1.35
C GLU A 523 30.45 5.01 -2.61
N GLU A 524 29.65 3.96 -2.45
CA GLU A 524 29.10 3.16 -3.55
C GLU A 524 27.77 3.72 -4.09
N LYS A 525 27.29 4.86 -3.56
CA LYS A 525 25.99 5.46 -3.86
C LYS A 525 24.79 4.53 -3.61
N LYS A 526 24.93 3.57 -2.70
CA LYS A 526 23.87 2.63 -2.31
C LYS A 526 23.15 3.14 -1.08
N PHE A 527 21.87 3.45 -1.24
CA PHE A 527 21.02 3.98 -0.19
C PHE A 527 19.83 3.04 0.02
N LEU A 528 19.66 2.55 1.24
CA LEU A 528 18.49 1.74 1.59
C LEU A 528 17.24 2.60 1.80
N ARG A 529 17.42 3.90 2.07
CA ARG A 529 16.33 4.81 2.43
C ARG A 529 15.53 5.33 1.24
N GLN A 530 14.24 5.54 1.49
CA GLN A 530 13.45 6.52 0.78
C GLN A 530 13.50 7.84 1.55
N THR A 531 13.76 8.95 0.86
CA THR A 531 13.74 10.29 1.45
C THR A 531 12.53 11.05 0.96
N ASN A 532 11.82 11.73 1.85
CA ASN A 532 10.70 12.60 1.52
C ASN A 532 10.87 13.97 2.20
N LEU A 533 10.43 15.03 1.56
CA LEU A 533 10.29 16.36 2.16
C LEU A 533 8.85 16.53 2.62
N ASN A 534 8.64 16.79 3.91
CA ASN A 534 7.34 17.20 4.43
C ASN A 534 7.13 18.68 4.09
N PRO A 535 6.16 19.03 3.21
CA PRO A 535 5.96 20.41 2.77
C PRO A 535 5.38 21.32 3.86
N GLU A 536 4.70 20.78 4.86
CA GLU A 536 4.08 21.55 5.94
C GLU A 536 5.14 22.05 6.94
N THR A 537 6.11 21.19 7.26
CA THR A 537 7.16 21.50 8.24
C THR A 537 8.46 21.99 7.59
N GLY A 538 8.64 21.73 6.28
CA GLY A 538 9.90 21.95 5.57
C GLY A 538 11.03 21.04 6.04
N LYS A 539 10.71 19.96 6.78
CA LYS A 539 11.67 18.96 7.30
C LYS A 539 11.69 17.71 6.44
N TRP A 540 12.77 16.95 6.53
CA TRP A 540 12.94 15.69 5.84
C TRP A 540 12.55 14.49 6.69
N GLU A 541 12.18 13.44 5.99
CA GLU A 541 11.81 12.16 6.54
C GLU A 541 12.56 11.07 5.80
N PHE A 542 13.12 10.11 6.54
CA PHE A 542 13.73 8.91 5.98
C PHE A 542 12.90 7.68 6.35
N ALA A 543 12.38 7.00 5.33
CA ALA A 543 11.71 5.73 5.50
C ALA A 543 12.67 4.58 5.16
N TYR A 544 12.74 3.60 6.05
CA TYR A 544 13.44 2.34 5.87
C TYR A 544 12.43 1.19 6.00
N SER A 545 12.73 0.06 5.38
CA SER A 545 12.06 -1.22 5.63
C SER A 545 13.14 -2.25 5.90
N LEU A 546 13.14 -2.79 7.11
CA LEU A 546 14.23 -3.59 7.67
C LEU A 546 13.68 -4.94 8.15
N GLU A 547 14.49 -5.98 8.01
CA GLU A 547 14.11 -7.32 8.39
C GLU A 547 14.08 -7.47 9.92
N LEU A 548 12.95 -7.95 10.43
CA LEU A 548 12.73 -8.28 11.82
C LEU A 548 12.83 -9.79 12.03
N SER A 549 13.24 -10.15 13.24
CA SER A 549 13.28 -11.52 13.72
C SER A 549 12.61 -11.61 15.09
N PRO A 550 11.82 -12.66 15.37
CA PRO A 550 11.15 -12.82 16.65
C PRO A 550 12.14 -12.96 17.81
N ASP A 551 13.34 -13.50 17.55
CA ASP A 551 14.32 -13.84 18.58
C ASP A 551 15.43 -12.79 18.76
N GLN A 552 15.46 -11.73 17.94
CA GLN A 552 16.53 -10.74 17.93
C GLN A 552 15.99 -9.31 17.93
N ALA A 553 16.54 -8.48 18.81
CA ALA A 553 16.25 -7.06 18.81
C ALA A 553 17.07 -6.34 17.74
N LEU A 554 16.41 -5.51 16.93
CA LEU A 554 17.05 -4.63 15.96
C LEU A 554 17.34 -3.28 16.62
N HIS A 555 18.62 -2.96 16.80
CA HIS A 555 19.05 -1.70 17.42
C HIS A 555 19.68 -0.80 16.36
N LEU A 556 19.06 0.36 16.14
CA LEU A 556 19.38 1.28 15.05
C LEU A 556 19.78 2.66 15.59
N ARG A 557 20.67 3.34 14.87
CA ARG A 557 21.04 4.74 15.09
C ARG A 557 21.13 5.49 13.78
N LEU A 558 20.38 6.58 13.66
CA LEU A 558 20.49 7.55 12.57
C LEU A 558 21.30 8.75 13.05
N ARG A 559 22.30 9.18 12.28
CA ARG A 559 23.13 10.34 12.61
C ARG A 559 23.73 11.03 11.38
N PRO A 560 24.23 12.27 11.52
CA PRO A 560 25.08 12.88 10.50
C PRO A 560 26.40 12.12 10.34
N THR A 561 26.94 12.11 9.11
CA THR A 561 28.26 11.59 8.75
C THR A 561 29.32 12.67 8.78
#